data_AF-A0A4Q3D586-F1
#
_entry.id   AF-A0A4Q3D586-F1
#
_cell.length_a   1.000
_cell.length_b   1.000
_cell.length_c   1.000
_cell.angle_alpha   90.00
_cell.angle_beta   90.00
_cell.angle_gamma   90.00
#
_symmetry.space_group_name_H-M   'P 1'
#
loop_
_entity.id
_entity.type
_entity.pdbx_description
1 polymer ?
#
loop_
_entity_poly.entity_id
_entity_poly.type
_entity_poly.pdbx_seq_one_letter_code
_entity_poly.pdbx_strand_id
1 'polypeptide(L)'
;MSELITLANPVMADIGPSLDRVAQPANPNLPAGSIVVSTDTHWEVTEDIFVEAFPRDMKDQAPRVWFDKYWHMGFPGAAQAIKVSEIAERAAIRSFTPGVADMAVRKAHLATEGVAQEIVYPQSLLFFVGHQDRKVQELIWR
;
A
#
# COMPACT_ATOMS: atom_id res chain seq x y z
N MET A 1 45.16 2.02 5.82
CA MET A 1 43.80 2.52 5.56
C MET A 1 42.88 1.32 5.68
N SER A 2 41.95 1.31 6.63
CA SER A 2 40.95 0.25 6.76
C SER A 2 39.93 0.39 5.64
N GLU A 3 39.64 -0.68 4.92
CA GLU A 3 38.60 -0.73 3.90
C GLU A 3 37.24 -0.43 4.53
N LEU A 4 36.50 0.53 3.96
CA LEU A 4 35.12 0.79 4.38
C LEU A 4 34.24 -0.37 3.90
N ILE A 5 33.74 -1.16 4.84
CA ILE A 5 32.76 -2.21 4.56
C ILE A 5 31.38 -1.55 4.49
N THR A 6 30.73 -1.65 3.33
CA THR A 6 29.34 -1.20 3.17
C THR A 6 28.36 -2.27 3.67
N LEU A 7 27.34 -1.86 4.43
CA LEU A 7 26.20 -2.70 4.82
C LEU A 7 25.05 -2.60 3.80
N ALA A 8 25.25 -1.91 2.68
CA ALA A 8 24.23 -1.80 1.65
C ALA A 8 23.92 -3.18 1.08
N ASN A 9 22.65 -3.56 1.07
CA ASN A 9 22.21 -4.76 0.41
C ASN A 9 22.45 -4.58 -1.11
N PRO A 10 23.36 -5.33 -1.75
CA PRO A 10 23.68 -5.16 -3.16
C PRO A 10 22.45 -5.36 -4.06
N VAL A 11 21.47 -6.14 -3.61
CA VAL A 11 20.20 -6.35 -4.32
C VAL A 11 19.38 -5.06 -4.43
N MET A 12 19.52 -4.13 -3.48
CA MET A 12 18.80 -2.85 -3.53
C MET A 12 19.33 -1.89 -4.61
N ALA A 13 20.56 -2.07 -5.08
CA ALA A 13 21.09 -1.24 -6.17
C ALA A 13 20.39 -1.54 -7.51
N ASP A 14 20.00 -2.81 -7.71
CA ASP A 14 19.42 -3.31 -8.94
C ASP A 14 17.92 -3.62 -8.81
N ILE A 15 17.30 -3.24 -7.69
CA ILE A 15 15.86 -3.47 -7.50
C ILE A 15 15.10 -2.55 -8.46
N GLY A 16 14.51 -3.15 -9.48
CA GLY A 16 13.68 -2.48 -10.47
C GLY A 16 12.45 -1.81 -9.84
N PRO A 17 11.58 -1.20 -10.67
CA PRO A 17 10.35 -0.59 -10.17
C PRO A 17 9.46 -1.65 -9.49
N SER A 18 8.71 -1.27 -8.45
CA SER A 18 7.91 -2.24 -7.69
C SER A 18 6.82 -2.92 -8.52
N LEU A 19 6.41 -2.31 -9.64
CA LEU A 19 5.46 -2.88 -10.61
C LEU A 19 5.98 -4.18 -11.24
N ASP A 20 7.30 -4.29 -11.41
CA ASP A 20 7.97 -5.41 -12.06
C ASP A 20 8.37 -6.48 -11.02
N ARG A 21 8.07 -6.25 -9.74
CA ARG A 21 8.37 -7.19 -8.67
C ARG A 21 7.59 -8.49 -8.91
N VAL A 22 8.33 -9.59 -8.92
CA VAL A 22 7.80 -10.94 -8.83
C VAL A 22 8.06 -11.53 -7.43
N ALA A 23 7.32 -12.58 -7.08
CA ALA A 23 7.58 -13.30 -5.83
C ALA A 23 9.01 -13.85 -5.79
N GLN A 24 9.65 -13.76 -4.62
CA GLN A 24 11.00 -14.28 -4.39
C GLN A 24 10.94 -15.64 -3.70
N PRO A 25 11.89 -16.56 -3.95
CA PRO A 25 11.95 -17.80 -3.19
C PRO A 25 12.23 -17.51 -1.70
N ALA A 26 11.64 -18.32 -0.82
CA ALA A 26 11.93 -18.28 0.62
C ALA A 26 13.43 -18.33 0.90
N ASN A 27 13.88 -17.57 1.90
CA ASN A 27 15.30 -17.46 2.24
C ASN A 27 15.85 -18.83 2.72
N PRO A 28 16.76 -19.47 1.97
CA PRO A 28 17.24 -20.82 2.29
C PRO A 28 18.19 -20.84 3.51
N ASN A 29 18.65 -19.68 3.97
CA ASN A 29 19.59 -19.56 5.08
C ASN A 29 18.90 -19.43 6.45
N LEU A 30 17.57 -19.45 6.49
CA LEU A 30 16.85 -19.43 7.77
C LEU A 30 16.97 -20.78 8.48
N PRO A 31 17.08 -20.81 9.82
CA PRO A 31 17.05 -22.06 10.58
C PRO A 31 15.78 -22.87 10.27
N ALA A 32 15.92 -24.20 10.23
CA ALA A 32 14.78 -25.09 10.00
C ALA A 32 13.66 -24.85 11.03
N GLY A 33 12.43 -24.76 10.56
CA GLY A 33 11.26 -24.47 11.40
C GLY A 33 11.04 -22.99 11.72
N SER A 34 11.81 -22.07 11.13
CA SER A 34 11.57 -20.63 11.26
C SER A 34 10.19 -20.25 10.69
N ILE A 35 9.47 -19.39 11.42
CA ILE A 35 8.22 -18.78 10.97
C ILE A 35 8.51 -17.32 10.66
N VAL A 36 8.33 -16.92 9.40
CA VAL A 36 8.52 -15.54 8.96
C VAL A 36 7.19 -14.79 9.06
N VAL A 37 7.21 -13.65 9.74
CA VAL A 37 6.08 -12.71 9.83
C VAL A 37 6.53 -11.38 9.26
N SER A 38 5.81 -10.87 8.26
CA SER A 38 6.05 -9.52 7.74
C SER A 38 5.39 -8.50 8.65
N THR A 39 6.18 -7.61 9.25
CA THR A 39 5.67 -6.60 10.20
C THR A 39 5.25 -5.31 9.54
N ASP A 40 5.57 -5.14 8.26
CA ASP A 40 5.27 -3.92 7.52
C ASP A 40 5.00 -4.24 6.06
N THR A 41 3.73 -4.13 5.69
CA THR A 41 3.28 -4.22 4.30
C THR A 41 2.08 -3.29 4.13
N HIS A 42 1.73 -2.99 2.89
CA HIS A 42 0.58 -2.13 2.61
C HIS A 42 -0.47 -2.79 1.72
N TRP A 43 -1.72 -2.36 1.89
CA TRP A 43 -2.86 -2.69 1.04
C TRP A 43 -3.46 -1.42 0.46
N GLU A 44 -3.91 -1.53 -0.78
CA GLU A 44 -4.49 -0.43 -1.51
C GLU A 44 -6.00 -0.64 -1.73
N VAL A 45 -6.80 0.39 -1.52
CA VAL A 45 -8.26 0.34 -1.66
C VAL A 45 -8.67 0.92 -3.00
N THR A 46 -9.04 0.05 -3.94
CA THR A 46 -9.37 0.40 -5.33
C THR A 46 -10.84 0.78 -5.55
N GLU A 47 -11.68 0.65 -4.54
CA GLU A 47 -13.13 0.86 -4.62
C GLU A 47 -13.64 1.70 -3.46
N ASP A 48 -14.81 2.32 -3.65
CA ASP A 48 -15.35 3.23 -2.65
C ASP A 48 -15.98 2.47 -1.48
N ILE A 49 -15.35 2.60 -0.32
CA ILE A 49 -15.77 1.94 0.92
C ILE A 49 -16.46 2.90 1.91
N PHE A 50 -16.37 4.21 1.69
CA PHE A 50 -16.68 5.19 2.73
C PHE A 50 -18.12 5.67 2.70
N VAL A 51 -18.67 6.00 1.52
CA VAL A 51 -20.00 6.65 1.43
C VAL A 51 -21.09 5.81 2.10
N GLU A 52 -21.07 4.50 1.86
CA GLU A 52 -22.06 3.59 2.46
C GLU A 52 -21.75 3.27 3.94
N ALA A 53 -20.49 3.38 4.37
CA ALA A 53 -20.09 3.18 5.76
C ALA A 53 -20.41 4.40 6.65
N PHE A 54 -20.58 5.59 6.08
CA PHE A 54 -20.91 6.80 6.83
C PHE A 54 -22.39 6.84 7.27
N PRO A 55 -22.71 7.43 8.45
CA PRO A 55 -24.07 7.70 8.87
C PRO A 55 -24.85 8.50 7.81
N ARG A 56 -26.17 8.25 7.71
CA ARG A 56 -27.03 8.83 6.66
C ARG A 56 -26.94 10.37 6.58
N ASP A 57 -26.87 11.04 7.72
CA ASP A 57 -26.76 12.50 7.85
C ASP A 57 -25.34 13.05 7.59
N MET A 58 -24.36 12.17 7.38
CA MET A 58 -22.96 12.52 7.15
C MET A 58 -22.39 11.99 5.83
N LYS A 59 -23.19 11.35 4.98
CA LYS A 59 -22.71 10.81 3.68
C LYS A 59 -22.08 11.89 2.79
N ASP A 60 -22.59 13.11 2.84
CA ASP A 60 -22.05 14.25 2.07
C ASP A 60 -20.69 14.75 2.58
N GLN A 61 -20.19 14.21 3.70
CA GLN A 61 -18.86 14.49 4.26
C GLN A 61 -17.90 13.31 4.08
N ALA A 62 -18.38 12.16 3.60
CA ALA A 62 -17.56 10.98 3.43
C ALA A 62 -16.46 11.25 2.40
N PRO A 63 -15.20 10.86 2.67
CA PRO A 63 -14.19 10.86 1.63
C PRO A 63 -14.60 9.87 0.53
N ARG A 64 -13.99 10.04 -0.64
CA ARG A 64 -14.18 9.15 -1.77
C ARG A 64 -12.84 8.51 -2.10
N VAL A 65 -12.86 7.24 -2.48
CA VAL A 65 -11.70 6.51 -3.02
C VAL A 65 -12.16 5.57 -4.12
N TRP A 66 -11.50 5.57 -5.29
CA TRP A 66 -11.70 4.55 -6.31
C TRP A 66 -10.59 4.59 -7.36
N PHE A 67 -10.52 3.55 -8.20
CA PHE A 67 -9.58 3.46 -9.30
C PHE A 67 -10.26 3.17 -10.64
N ASP A 68 -9.99 4.02 -11.65
CA ASP A 68 -10.49 3.87 -13.02
C ASP A 68 -9.42 4.21 -14.08
N LYS A 69 -8.18 3.76 -13.82
CA LYS A 69 -6.88 4.19 -14.41
C LYS A 69 -6.25 5.37 -13.71
N TYR A 70 -7.05 6.19 -13.03
CA TYR A 70 -6.57 7.23 -12.15
C TYR A 70 -6.95 6.91 -10.71
N TRP A 71 -6.08 7.27 -9.78
CA TRP A 71 -6.38 7.16 -8.37
C TRP A 71 -7.19 8.37 -7.93
N HIS A 72 -8.45 8.14 -7.63
CA HIS A 72 -9.35 9.17 -7.15
C HIS A 72 -9.42 9.09 -5.64
N MET A 73 -9.06 10.19 -4.97
CA MET A 73 -9.09 10.31 -3.52
C MET A 73 -9.35 11.75 -3.14
N GLY A 74 -10.24 11.96 -2.18
CA GLY A 74 -10.43 13.28 -1.60
C GLY A 74 -11.75 13.42 -0.86
N PHE A 75 -11.92 14.60 -0.29
CA PHE A 75 -13.17 15.01 0.35
C PHE A 75 -14.09 15.71 -0.66
N PRO A 76 -15.41 15.69 -0.43
CA PRO A 76 -16.37 16.51 -1.16
C PRO A 76 -15.93 17.99 -1.17
N GLY A 77 -15.87 18.62 -2.35
CA GLY A 77 -15.46 20.02 -2.51
C GLY A 77 -13.95 20.30 -2.49
N ALA A 78 -13.10 19.30 -2.24
CA ALA A 78 -11.65 19.39 -2.43
C ALA A 78 -11.22 18.87 -3.82
N ALA A 79 -9.97 19.08 -4.22
CA ALA A 79 -9.45 18.38 -5.40
C ALA A 79 -9.42 16.87 -5.14
N GLN A 80 -10.27 16.11 -5.85
CA GLN A 80 -10.50 14.65 -5.66
C GLN A 80 -9.61 13.77 -6.55
N ALA A 81 -8.70 14.38 -7.30
CA ALA A 81 -7.77 13.68 -8.17
C ALA A 81 -6.37 14.15 -7.81
N ILE A 82 -5.50 13.21 -7.45
CA ILE A 82 -4.07 13.47 -7.52
C ILE A 82 -3.82 13.71 -9.02
N LYS A 83 -3.43 14.95 -9.39
CA LYS A 83 -2.88 15.21 -10.72
C LYS A 83 -1.56 14.46 -10.78
N VAL A 84 -1.68 13.22 -11.19
CA VAL A 84 -0.57 12.39 -11.53
C VAL A 84 0.05 13.04 -12.77
N SER A 85 1.00 13.96 -12.59
CA SER A 85 1.86 14.40 -13.70
C SER A 85 2.49 13.16 -14.33
N GLU A 86 2.93 13.21 -15.58
CA GLU A 86 3.55 12.05 -16.24
C GLU A 86 4.72 11.44 -15.42
N ILE A 87 5.38 12.25 -14.60
CA ILE A 87 6.41 11.85 -13.63
C ILE A 87 5.80 11.18 -12.39
N ALA A 88 4.72 11.74 -11.85
CA ALA A 88 3.97 11.12 -10.77
C ALA A 88 3.24 9.83 -11.21
N GLU A 89 2.95 9.64 -12.50
CA GLU A 89 2.31 8.43 -13.04
C GLU A 89 3.29 7.30 -13.00
N ARG A 90 4.49 7.58 -13.51
CA ARG A 90 5.63 6.69 -13.38
C ARG A 90 5.94 6.41 -11.90
N ALA A 91 5.88 7.39 -11.00
CA ALA A 91 6.17 7.20 -9.57
C ALA A 91 5.08 6.43 -8.79
N ALA A 92 3.79 6.68 -9.09
CA ALA A 92 2.67 5.99 -8.48
C ALA A 92 2.62 4.54 -8.95
N ILE A 93 2.74 4.28 -10.25
CA ILE A 93 2.88 2.92 -10.81
C ILE A 93 4.10 2.20 -10.20
N ARG A 94 5.21 2.93 -9.98
CA ARG A 94 6.41 2.39 -9.32
C ARG A 94 6.22 2.04 -7.85
N SER A 95 5.16 2.51 -7.19
CA SER A 95 4.90 2.29 -5.76
C SER A 95 3.92 1.15 -5.51
N PHE A 96 3.38 0.53 -6.56
CA PHE A 96 2.38 -0.54 -6.46
C PHE A 96 2.94 -1.85 -6.99
N THR A 97 3.00 -2.86 -6.13
CA THR A 97 3.41 -4.22 -6.52
C THR A 97 2.23 -5.01 -7.06
N PRO A 98 2.46 -6.04 -7.89
CA PRO A 98 1.45 -7.07 -8.14
C PRO A 98 0.94 -7.62 -6.79
N GLY A 99 -0.38 -7.64 -6.60
CA GLY A 99 -1.02 -8.05 -5.34
C GLY A 99 -1.27 -6.95 -4.30
N VAL A 100 -1.01 -5.67 -4.62
CA VAL A 100 -1.28 -4.54 -3.69
C VAL A 100 -2.77 -4.41 -3.31
N ALA A 101 -3.66 -4.81 -4.21
CA ALA A 101 -5.12 -4.85 -4.02
C ALA A 101 -5.75 -6.17 -4.48
N ASP A 102 -4.94 -7.18 -4.82
CA ASP A 102 -5.39 -8.51 -5.24
C ASP A 102 -4.94 -9.56 -4.23
N MET A 103 -5.93 -10.08 -3.48
CA MET A 103 -5.70 -11.04 -2.41
C MET A 103 -5.16 -12.38 -2.91
N ALA A 104 -5.56 -12.82 -4.11
CA ALA A 104 -5.11 -14.09 -4.67
C ALA A 104 -3.64 -14.03 -5.06
N VAL A 105 -3.24 -12.97 -5.77
CA VAL A 105 -1.84 -12.72 -6.13
C VAL A 105 -0.99 -12.56 -4.86
N ARG A 106 -1.48 -11.78 -3.88
CA ARG A 106 -0.81 -11.56 -2.61
C ARG A 106 -0.53 -12.86 -1.84
N LYS A 107 -1.55 -13.71 -1.67
CA LYS A 107 -1.41 -14.99 -0.97
C LYS A 107 -0.41 -15.92 -1.69
N ALA A 108 -0.42 -15.93 -3.02
CA ALA A 108 0.53 -16.71 -3.81
C ALA A 108 1.98 -16.22 -3.62
N HIS A 109 2.18 -14.90 -3.55
CA HIS A 109 3.50 -14.31 -3.28
C HIS A 109 3.99 -14.66 -1.87
N LEU A 110 3.16 -14.47 -0.84
CA LEU A 110 3.50 -14.80 0.55
C LEU A 110 3.89 -16.27 0.70
N ALA A 111 3.14 -17.18 0.08
CA ALA A 111 3.44 -18.60 0.09
C ALA A 111 4.79 -18.92 -0.58
N THR A 112 5.09 -18.28 -1.71
CA THR A 112 6.36 -18.45 -2.44
C THR A 112 7.57 -17.94 -1.63
N GLU A 113 7.35 -16.84 -0.90
CA GLU A 113 8.36 -16.16 -0.08
C GLU A 113 8.54 -16.79 1.31
N GLY A 114 7.71 -17.78 1.66
CA GLY A 114 7.74 -18.42 2.97
C GLY A 114 7.26 -17.51 4.11
N VAL A 115 6.45 -16.48 3.80
CA VAL A 115 5.86 -15.57 4.78
C VAL A 115 4.55 -16.18 5.29
N ALA A 116 4.52 -16.52 6.58
CA ALA A 116 3.36 -17.18 7.19
C ALA A 116 2.23 -16.20 7.51
N GLN A 117 2.60 -14.99 7.94
CA GLN A 117 1.66 -13.94 8.35
C GLN A 117 2.21 -12.56 8.01
N GLU A 118 1.32 -11.58 7.95
CA GLU A 118 1.68 -10.20 7.71
C GLU A 118 0.77 -9.23 8.47
N ILE A 119 1.34 -8.09 8.82
CA ILE A 119 0.60 -6.91 9.25
C ILE A 119 0.49 -5.98 8.05
N VAL A 120 -0.73 -5.54 7.76
CA VAL A 120 -1.06 -4.82 6.54
C VAL A 120 -1.63 -3.45 6.89
N TYR A 121 -0.93 -2.40 6.48
CA TYR A 121 -1.34 -1.01 6.68
C TYR A 121 -2.03 -0.45 5.44
N PRO A 122 -2.85 0.61 5.58
CA PRO A 122 -3.36 1.32 4.43
C PRO A 122 -2.22 2.00 3.65
N GLN A 123 -2.25 1.94 2.32
CA GLN A 123 -1.31 2.66 1.47
C GLN A 123 -1.80 4.10 1.25
N SER A 124 -2.75 4.29 0.34
CA SER A 124 -3.17 5.65 -0.04
C SER A 124 -4.18 6.29 0.93
N LEU A 125 -4.89 5.51 1.75
CA LEU A 125 -5.83 6.07 2.74
C LEU A 125 -5.14 6.95 3.78
N LEU A 126 -3.83 6.82 3.96
CA LEU A 126 -3.05 7.72 4.81
C LEU A 126 -3.16 9.19 4.38
N PHE A 127 -3.57 9.47 3.14
CA PHE A 127 -3.92 10.81 2.67
C PHE A 127 -5.01 11.48 3.51
N PHE A 128 -5.90 10.70 4.13
CA PHE A 128 -6.97 11.21 4.98
C PHE A 128 -6.52 11.46 6.42
N VAL A 129 -5.27 11.14 6.79
CA VAL A 129 -4.75 11.44 8.13
C VAL A 129 -4.75 12.94 8.35
N GLY A 130 -5.41 13.40 9.43
CA GLY A 130 -5.39 14.82 9.81
C GLY A 130 -6.55 15.67 9.28
N HIS A 131 -7.66 15.06 8.83
CA HIS A 131 -8.90 15.81 8.65
C HIS A 131 -9.26 16.54 9.96
N GLN A 132 -9.67 17.80 9.86
CA GLN A 132 -9.84 18.68 11.02
C GLN A 132 -11.06 18.30 11.87
N ASP A 133 -12.12 17.81 11.22
CA ASP A 133 -13.28 17.26 11.93
C ASP A 133 -12.94 15.88 12.51
N ARG A 134 -12.96 15.80 13.86
CA ARG A 134 -12.67 14.58 14.62
C ARG A 134 -13.72 13.49 14.44
N LYS A 135 -14.98 13.86 14.25
CA LYS A 135 -16.07 12.91 14.00
C LYS A 135 -15.88 12.25 12.64
N VAL A 136 -15.48 13.03 11.63
CA VAL A 136 -15.12 12.48 10.31
C VAL A 136 -13.89 11.59 10.40
N GLN A 137 -12.83 11.99 11.13
CA GLN A 137 -11.66 11.13 11.37
C GLN A 137 -12.04 9.80 12.00
N GLU A 138 -12.87 9.81 13.05
CA GLU A 138 -13.31 8.58 13.72
C GLU A 138 -14.07 7.66 12.77
N LEU A 139 -14.91 8.21 11.88
CA LEU A 139 -15.64 7.43 10.88
C LEU A 139 -14.76 6.81 9.80
N ILE A 140 -13.61 7.42 9.49
CA ILE A 140 -12.65 6.90 8.50
C ILE A 140 -11.85 5.71 9.05
N TRP A 141 -11.53 5.72 10.34
CA TRP A 141 -10.56 4.79 10.95
C TRP A 141 -11.17 3.75 11.90
N ARG A 142 -12.50 3.64 11.95
CA ARG A 142 -13.22 2.66 12.78
C ARG A 142 -13.37 1.29 12.13
#